data_AF-A0A9E6NUX4-F1
#
_entry.id   AF-A0A9E6NUX4-F1
#
_cell.length_a   1.000
_cell.length_b   1.000
_cell.length_c   1.000
_cell.angle_alpha   90.00
_cell.angle_beta   90.00
_cell.angle_gamma   90.00
#
_symmetry.space_group_name_H-M   'P 1'
#
loop_
_entity.id
_entity.type
_entity.pdbx_description
1 polymer ?
#
loop_
_entity_poly.entity_id
_entity_poly.type
_entity_poly.pdbx_seq_one_letter_code
_entity_poly.pdbx_strand_id
1 'polypeptide(L)'
;MSAVFCLLCGAYYFRSSWQLRDFDRGLPTLTELEKYRAETTTHFAVHGENEDDAETYFKTIILSYYIEGATVNTVNNDKRGSKLVSLANSVTLTMIFSVLSFVPFYTHQQELNQHEQSKASTTSTTSNALR
;
A
#
# COMPACT_ATOMS: atom_id res chain seq x y z
N MET A 1 -20.06 10.49 -4.78
CA MET A 1 -19.98 9.95 -3.41
C MET A 1 -19.13 8.69 -3.34
N SER A 2 -19.45 7.61 -4.07
CA SER A 2 -18.76 6.32 -3.95
C SER A 2 -17.27 6.33 -4.34
N ALA A 3 -16.89 6.99 -5.45
CA ALA A 3 -15.48 7.12 -5.83
C ALA A 3 -14.65 7.92 -4.80
N VAL A 4 -15.23 9.00 -4.26
CA VAL A 4 -14.58 9.82 -3.22
C VAL A 4 -14.38 9.02 -1.93
N PHE A 5 -15.37 8.21 -1.55
CA PHE A 5 -15.25 7.32 -0.41
C PHE A 5 -14.12 6.29 -0.61
N CYS A 6 -14.05 5.64 -1.78
CA CYS A 6 -12.96 4.72 -2.10
C CYS A 6 -11.58 5.40 -2.06
N LEU A 7 -11.47 6.64 -2.52
CA LEU A 7 -10.22 7.41 -2.42
C LEU A 7 -9.82 7.68 -0.96
N LEU A 8 -10.77 8.02 -0.10
CA LEU A 8 -10.50 8.21 1.34
C LEU A 8 -10.05 6.90 2.00
N CYS A 9 -10.70 5.78 1.67
CA CYS A 9 -10.25 4.46 2.11
C CYS A 9 -8.84 4.13 1.62
N GLY A 10 -8.54 4.44 0.35
CA GLY A 10 -7.19 4.30 -0.20
C GLY A 10 -6.16 5.13 0.56
N ALA A 11 -6.43 6.42 0.77
CA ALA A 11 -5.55 7.32 1.52
C ALA A 11 -5.30 6.83 2.95
N TYR A 12 -6.33 6.30 3.61
CA TYR A 12 -6.20 5.65 4.91
C TYR A 12 -5.24 4.45 4.86
N TYR A 13 -5.45 3.51 3.93
CA TYR A 13 -4.60 2.33 3.80
C TYR A 13 -3.15 2.67 3.44
N PHE A 14 -2.95 3.67 2.58
CA PHE A 14 -1.62 4.19 2.27
C PHE A 14 -0.93 4.70 3.54
N ARG A 15 -1.58 5.58 4.30
CA ARG A 15 -1.02 6.12 5.55
C ARG A 15 -0.73 5.00 6.56
N SER A 16 -1.67 4.09 6.78
CA SER A 16 -1.49 2.98 7.70
C SER A 16 -0.33 2.05 7.29
N SER A 17 -0.13 1.83 5.99
CA SER A 17 1.00 1.03 5.50
C SER A 17 2.35 1.69 5.80
N TRP A 18 2.41 3.02 5.70
CA TRP A 18 3.64 3.78 5.91
C TRP A 18 4.00 3.95 7.39
N GLN A 19 2.99 4.10 8.26
CA GLN A 19 3.20 4.22 9.71
C GLN A 19 3.75 2.93 10.36
N LEU A 20 3.55 1.76 9.73
CA LEU A 20 4.12 0.51 10.23
C LEU A 20 5.66 0.53 10.26
N ARG A 21 6.30 1.37 9.43
CA ARG A 21 7.75 1.56 9.41
C ARG A 21 8.28 2.15 10.71
N ASP A 22 7.48 2.95 11.42
CA ASP A 22 7.88 3.57 12.68
C ASP A 22 8.02 2.55 13.82
N PHE A 23 7.52 1.32 13.61
CA PHE A 23 7.63 0.19 14.54
C PHE A 23 8.66 -0.86 14.10
N ASP A 24 9.37 -0.62 13.00
CA ASP A 24 10.46 -1.50 12.58
C ASP A 24 11.66 -1.31 13.53
N ARG A 25 12.27 -2.42 13.93
CA ARG A 25 13.50 -2.43 14.73
C ARG A 25 14.70 -2.22 13.79
N GLY A 26 15.58 -1.28 14.15
CA GLY A 26 16.84 -1.10 13.45
C GLY A 26 17.70 -2.35 13.56
N LEU A 27 18.22 -2.82 12.43
CA LEU A 27 19.25 -3.85 12.41
C LEU A 27 20.61 -3.16 12.34
N PRO A 28 21.58 -3.55 13.19
CA PRO A 28 22.91 -2.96 13.15
C PRO A 28 23.58 -3.26 11.80
N THR A 29 24.37 -2.31 11.32
CA THR A 29 25.21 -2.49 10.15
C THR A 29 26.35 -3.47 10.45
N LEU A 30 26.93 -4.05 9.40
CA LEU A 30 28.10 -4.93 9.56
C LEU A 30 29.27 -4.20 10.25
N THR A 31 29.45 -2.91 9.98
CA THR A 31 30.48 -2.08 10.61
C THR A 31 30.22 -1.89 12.11
N GLU A 32 28.97 -1.66 12.51
CA GLU A 32 28.60 -1.56 13.93
C GLU A 32 28.79 -2.90 14.65
N LEU A 33 28.44 -4.01 14.00
CA LEU A 33 28.66 -5.35 14.55
C LEU A 33 30.15 -5.66 14.73
N GLU A 34 31.00 -5.33 13.76
CA GLU A 34 32.44 -5.58 13.85
C GLU A 34 33.10 -4.70 14.92
N LYS A 35 32.70 -3.43 15.00
CA LYS A 35 33.13 -2.54 16.08
C LYS A 35 32.74 -3.10 17.44
N TYR A 36 31.48 -3.52 17.57
CA TYR A 36 30.96 -4.11 18.80
C TYR A 36 31.70 -5.40 19.19
N ARG A 37 32.01 -6.27 18.21
CA ARG A 37 32.82 -7.47 18.43
C ARG A 37 34.19 -7.11 19.02
N ALA A 38 34.91 -6.16 18.42
CA ALA A 38 36.23 -5.74 18.87
C ALA A 38 36.22 -5.13 20.28
N GLU A 39 35.22 -4.28 20.57
CA GLU A 39 35.02 -3.68 21.89
C GLU A 39 34.72 -4.75 22.94
N THR A 40 33.83 -5.70 22.61
CA THR A 40 33.45 -6.81 23.50
C THR A 40 34.63 -7.73 23.79
N THR A 41 35.41 -8.10 22.77
CA THR A 41 36.65 -8.88 22.95
C THR A 41 37.63 -8.16 23.87
N THR A 42 37.82 -6.85 23.70
CA THR A 42 38.71 -6.06 24.55
C THR A 42 38.22 -6.01 26.00
N HIS A 43 36.92 -5.83 26.21
CA HIS A 43 36.30 -5.79 27.54
C HIS A 43 36.49 -7.11 28.31
N PHE A 44 36.14 -8.23 27.68
CA PHE A 44 36.26 -9.55 28.32
C PHE A 44 37.70 -10.06 28.41
N ALA A 45 38.64 -9.56 27.61
CA ALA A 45 40.06 -9.84 27.82
C ALA A 45 40.59 -9.29 29.16
N VAL A 46 39.97 -8.24 29.71
CA VAL A 46 40.36 -7.62 30.98
C VAL A 46 39.46 -8.05 32.14
N HIS A 47 38.18 -8.30 31.87
CA HIS A 47 37.14 -8.50 32.89
C HIS A 47 36.41 -9.85 32.80
N GLY A 48 36.71 -10.67 31.80
CA GLY A 48 36.08 -11.97 31.62
C GLY A 48 36.58 -12.99 32.63
N GLU A 49 35.70 -13.89 33.01
CA GLU A 49 36.04 -15.04 33.87
C GLU A 49 36.43 -16.24 33.00
N ASN A 50 35.89 -16.34 31.79
CA ASN A 50 36.18 -17.41 30.83
C ASN A 50 36.70 -16.87 29.49
N GLU A 51 37.48 -17.67 28.78
CA GLU A 51 38.05 -17.31 27.47
C GLU A 51 36.99 -17.08 26.38
N ASP A 52 35.81 -17.69 26.51
CA ASP A 52 34.73 -17.67 25.52
C ASP A 52 33.62 -16.65 25.83
N ASP A 53 33.72 -15.89 26.93
CA ASP A 53 32.70 -14.92 27.35
C ASP A 53 32.39 -13.90 26.24
N ALA A 54 33.43 -13.40 25.56
CA ALA A 54 33.29 -12.44 24.47
C ALA A 54 32.51 -13.00 23.28
N GLU A 55 32.82 -14.24 22.88
CA GLU A 55 32.19 -14.91 21.74
C GLU A 55 30.73 -15.25 22.07
N THR A 56 30.48 -15.75 23.28
CA THR A 56 29.14 -16.07 23.77
C THR A 56 28.25 -14.84 23.81
N TYR A 57 28.75 -13.71 24.34
CA TYR A 57 27.99 -12.47 24.40
C TYR A 57 27.67 -11.91 23.00
N PHE A 58 28.67 -11.93 22.11
CA PHE A 58 28.50 -11.48 20.72
C PHE A 58 27.47 -12.33 19.96
N LYS A 59 27.53 -13.66 20.08
CA LYS A 59 26.55 -14.57 19.47
C LYS A 59 25.14 -14.33 20.00
N THR A 60 24.97 -14.14 21.30
CA THR A 60 23.67 -13.84 21.91
C THR A 60 23.08 -12.55 21.35
N ILE A 61 23.89 -11.49 21.22
CA ILE A 61 23.43 -10.22 20.66
C ILE A 61 23.01 -10.34 19.19
N ILE A 62 23.82 -11.02 18.36
CA ILE A 62 23.45 -11.27 16.96
C ILE A 62 22.13 -12.05 16.90
N LEU A 63 22.00 -13.08 17.74
CA LEU A 63 20.79 -13.89 17.80
C LEU A 63 19.57 -13.05 18.19
N SER A 64 19.67 -12.19 19.20
CA SER A 64 18.59 -11.29 19.61
C SER A 64 18.19 -10.31 18.50
N TYR A 65 19.16 -9.69 17.81
CA TYR A 65 18.84 -8.79 16.70
C TYR A 65 18.23 -9.54 15.50
N TYR A 66 18.76 -10.71 15.16
CA TYR A 66 18.30 -11.46 14.00
C TYR A 66 16.95 -12.12 14.27
N ILE A 67 16.76 -12.75 15.43
CA ILE A 67 15.50 -13.40 15.76
C ILE A 67 14.45 -12.35 16.09
N GLU A 68 14.66 -11.48 17.08
CA GLU A 68 13.57 -10.58 17.50
C GLU A 68 13.41 -9.41 16.53
N GLY A 69 14.51 -8.78 16.13
CA GLY A 69 14.51 -7.64 15.22
C GLY A 69 13.94 -8.00 13.86
N ALA A 70 14.52 -9.02 13.20
CA ALA A 70 14.06 -9.40 11.86
C ALA A 70 12.64 -10.00 11.89
N THR A 71 12.25 -10.73 12.95
CA THR A 71 10.87 -11.26 13.07
C THR A 71 9.86 -10.12 13.16
N VAL A 72 10.09 -9.12 14.02
CA VAL A 72 9.20 -7.96 14.14
C VAL A 72 9.09 -7.22 12.81
N ASN A 73 10.21 -6.99 12.14
CA ASN A 73 10.23 -6.31 10.84
C ASN A 73 9.50 -7.11 9.77
N THR A 74 9.66 -8.43 9.74
CA THR A 74 8.98 -9.31 8.79
C THR A 74 7.46 -9.27 9.01
N VAL A 75 7.01 -9.37 10.26
CA VAL A 75 5.58 -9.25 10.61
C VAL A 75 5.01 -7.89 10.23
N ASN A 76 5.76 -6.81 10.44
CA ASN A 76 5.34 -5.47 10.02
C ASN A 76 5.30 -5.33 8.49
N ASN A 77 6.23 -5.96 7.79
CA ASN A 77 6.26 -5.99 6.33
C ASN A 77 5.07 -6.76 5.75
N ASP A 78 4.68 -7.89 6.35
CA ASP A 78 3.49 -8.64 5.94
C ASP A 78 2.21 -7.82 6.13
N LYS A 79 2.08 -7.14 7.29
CA LYS A 79 0.99 -6.20 7.54
C LYS A 79 0.97 -5.07 6.52
N ARG A 80 2.13 -4.52 6.17
CA ARG A 80 2.28 -3.48 5.15
C ARG A 80 1.81 -3.98 3.79
N GLY A 81 2.21 -5.18 3.40
CA GLY A 81 1.74 -5.85 2.18
C GLY A 81 0.21 -5.95 2.13
N SER A 82 -0.41 -6.44 3.20
CA SER A 82 -1.89 -6.53 3.30
C SER A 82 -2.58 -5.16 3.15
N LYS A 83 -2.03 -4.10 3.76
CA LYS A 83 -2.57 -2.73 3.61
C LYS A 83 -2.41 -2.20 2.18
N LEU A 84 -1.29 -2.47 1.52
CA LEU A 84 -1.05 -2.07 0.14
C LEU A 84 -2.00 -2.78 -0.85
N VAL A 85 -2.34 -4.05 -0.60
CA VAL A 85 -3.38 -4.76 -1.36
C VAL A 85 -4.74 -4.07 -1.20
N SER A 86 -5.10 -3.70 0.03
CA SER A 86 -6.36 -3.00 0.31
C SER A 86 -6.42 -1.61 -0.35
N LEU A 87 -5.29 -0.89 -0.36
CA LEU A 87 -5.11 0.35 -1.11
C LEU A 87 -5.34 0.13 -2.61
N ALA A 88 -4.66 -0.87 -3.20
CA ALA A 88 -4.79 -1.19 -4.62
C ALA A 88 -6.25 -1.47 -5.01
N ASN A 89 -6.95 -2.27 -4.22
CA ASN A 89 -8.38 -2.54 -4.43
C ASN A 89 -9.24 -1.27 -4.37
N SER A 90 -8.96 -0.38 -3.41
CA SER A 90 -9.68 0.89 -3.27
C SER A 90 -9.46 1.82 -4.47
N VAL A 91 -8.22 1.87 -4.99
CA VAL A 91 -7.88 2.64 -6.20
C VAL A 91 -8.56 2.04 -7.44
N THR A 92 -8.53 0.71 -7.61
CA THR A 92 -9.21 0.02 -8.71
C THR A 92 -10.71 0.29 -8.71
N LEU A 93 -11.37 0.20 -7.55
CA LEU A 93 -12.80 0.53 -7.42
C LEU A 93 -13.08 1.99 -7.75
N THR A 94 -12.21 2.91 -7.32
CA THR A 94 -12.31 4.33 -7.68
C THR A 94 -12.29 4.50 -9.21
N MET A 95 -11.38 3.83 -9.89
CA MET A 95 -11.27 3.90 -11.36
C MET A 95 -12.52 3.36 -12.04
N ILE A 96 -13.05 2.22 -11.58
CA ILE A 96 -14.30 1.64 -12.08
C ILE A 96 -15.46 2.63 -11.90
N PHE A 97 -15.63 3.20 -10.70
CA PHE A 97 -16.70 4.17 -10.44
C PHE A 97 -16.52 5.48 -11.24
N SER A 98 -15.29 5.90 -11.48
CA SER A 98 -14.99 7.05 -12.35
C SER A 98 -15.50 6.80 -13.77
N VAL A 99 -15.23 5.63 -14.34
CA VAL A 99 -15.72 5.28 -15.69
C VAL A 99 -17.24 5.16 -15.70
N LEU A 100 -17.83 4.48 -14.71
CA LEU A 100 -19.28 4.32 -14.61
C LEU A 100 -20.02 5.65 -14.43
N SER A 101 -19.37 6.68 -13.90
CA SER A 101 -19.96 8.01 -13.77
C SER A 101 -20.33 8.66 -15.11
N PHE A 102 -19.74 8.19 -16.21
CA PHE A 102 -20.07 8.66 -17.56
C PHE A 102 -21.28 7.96 -18.19
N VAL A 103 -21.73 6.83 -17.63
CA VAL A 103 -22.87 6.06 -18.18
C VAL A 103 -24.14 6.91 -18.28
N PRO A 104 -24.57 7.66 -17.24
CA PRO A 104 -25.77 8.49 -17.34
C PRO A 104 -25.70 9.56 -18.43
N PHE A 105 -24.51 10.11 -18.67
CA PHE A 105 -24.30 11.11 -19.73
C PHE A 105 -24.45 10.48 -21.11
N TYR A 106 -23.86 9.29 -21.30
CA TYR A 106 -23.96 8.57 -22.56
C TYR A 106 -25.40 8.14 -22.86
N THR A 107 -26.11 7.59 -21.86
CA THR A 107 -27.51 7.19 -22.02
C THR A 107 -28.42 8.38 -22.31
N HIS A 108 -28.24 9.49 -21.59
CA HIS A 108 -29.04 10.70 -21.81
C HIS A 108 -28.80 11.29 -23.22
N GLN A 109 -27.55 11.32 -23.68
CA GLN A 109 -27.23 11.78 -25.03
C GLN A 109 -27.82 10.86 -26.11
N GLN A 110 -27.84 9.55 -25.87
CA GLN A 110 -28.45 8.59 -26.78
C GLN A 110 -29.97 8.74 -26.87
N GLU A 111 -30.65 8.99 -25.74
CA GLU A 111 -32.09 9.30 -25.69
C GLU A 111 -32.41 10.58 -26.47
N LEU A 112 -31.63 11.65 -26.27
CA LEU A 112 -31.80 12.91 -27.00
C LEU A 112 -31.65 12.71 -28.52
N ASN A 113 -30.62 11.99 -28.95
CA ASN A 113 -30.39 11.69 -30.37
C ASN A 113 -31.56 10.89 -30.99
N GLN A 114 -32.10 9.90 -30.26
CA GLN A 114 -33.27 9.13 -30.72
C GLN A 114 -34.53 10.01 -30.83
N HIS A 115 -34.73 10.90 -29.85
CA HIS A 115 -35.86 11.82 -29.85
C HIS A 115 -35.78 12.83 -31.01
N GLU A 116 -34.59 13.36 -31.30
CA GLU A 116 -34.36 14.25 -32.45
C GLU A 116 -34.59 13.55 -33.80
N GLN A 117 -34.09 12.32 -33.98
CA GLN A 117 -34.31 11.52 -35.19
C GLN A 117 -35.80 11.19 -35.40
N SER A 118 -36.51 10.87 -34.32
CA SER A 118 -37.95 10.58 -34.37
C SER A 118 -38.75 11.83 -34.75
N LYS A 119 -38.40 12.99 -34.19
CA LYS A 119 -39.03 14.28 -34.51
C LYS A 119 -38.79 14.70 -35.96
N ALA A 120 -37.57 14.50 -36.48
CA ALA A 120 -37.23 14.79 -37.87
C ALA A 120 -38.02 13.90 -38.85
N SER A 121 -38.12 12.60 -38.57
CA SER A 121 -38.86 11.63 -39.41
C SER A 121 -40.37 11.89 -39.42
N THR A 122 -40.94 12.34 -38.31
CA THR A 122 -42.37 12.72 -38.24
C THR A 122 -42.63 13.98 -39.06
N THR A 123 -41.73 14.96 -39.00
CA THR A 123 -41.84 16.21 -39.77
C THR A 123 -41.77 15.97 -41.27
N SER A 124 -40.86 15.10 -41.74
CA SER A 124 -40.76 14.74 -43.17
C SER A 124 -42.00 13.98 -43.68
N THR A 125 -42.57 13.10 -42.84
CA THR A 125 -43.77 12.32 -43.21
C THR A 125 -45.00 13.22 -43.33
N THR A 126 -45.17 14.16 -42.40
CA THR A 126 -46.29 15.12 -42.43
C THR A 126 -46.21 16.04 -43.64
N SER A 127 -45.00 16.48 -44.00
CA SER A 127 -44.79 17.35 -45.17
C SER A 127 -45.04 16.64 -46.50
N ASN A 128 -44.86 15.33 -46.59
CA ASN A 128 -45.20 14.53 -47.78
C ASN A 128 -46.70 14.19 -47.85
N ALA A 129 -47.40 14.10 -46.72
CA ALA A 129 -48.84 13.84 -46.69
C ALA A 129 -49.71 15.06 -47.05
N LEU A 130 -49.13 16.27 -47.01
CA LEU A 130 -49.78 17.54 -47.36
C LEU A 130 -49.52 18.00 -48.81
N ARG A 131 -48.83 17.18 -49.62
CA ARG A 131 -48.63 17.37 -51.06
C ARG A 131 -49.54 16.47 -51.87
#